data_AF-A0A7K3ET43-F1
#
_entry.id   AF-A0A7K3ET43-F1
#
_cell.length_a   1.000
_cell.length_b   1.000
_cell.length_c   1.000
_cell.angle_alpha   90.00
_cell.angle_beta   90.00
_cell.angle_gamma   90.00
#
_symmetry.space_group_name_H-M   'P 1'
#
loop_
_entity.id
_entity.type
_entity.pdbx_description
1 polymer ?
#
loop_
_entity_poly.entity_id
_entity_poly.type
_entity_poly.pdbx_seq_one_letter_code
_entity_poly.pdbx_strand_id
1 'polypeptide(L)'
;MTASHGRRRLHLAAALDRPSVYDAGAYLAAARLAELGALDFVTLDDCLARPGPDAPSVLARVAPETRRVGLVPTLTTTHTEPLRVQAAVATLDWVSRGRAGWRIGVSTTEGEARLFGRRPAASADVLWREAGEAADVAARLWDSRETVPRPPQGHPVRVVDASAGPARAVAARYADVAL
;
A
#
# COMPACT_ATOMS: atom_id res chain seq x y z
N MET A 1 -18.87 -11.70 38.38
CA MET A 1 -18.85 -11.32 36.95
C MET A 1 -17.41 -11.25 36.49
N THR A 2 -16.85 -12.37 36.00
CA THR A 2 -15.49 -12.41 35.44
C THR A 2 -15.55 -11.91 34.00
N ALA A 3 -15.05 -10.71 33.76
CA ALA A 3 -14.90 -10.18 32.40
C ALA A 3 -13.93 -11.07 31.63
N SER A 4 -14.43 -11.84 30.65
CA SER A 4 -13.59 -12.47 29.66
C SER A 4 -12.95 -11.36 28.83
N HIS A 5 -11.70 -11.06 29.13
CA HIS A 5 -10.88 -10.23 28.24
C HIS A 5 -10.67 -11.07 27.00
N GLY A 6 -11.54 -10.91 26.00
CA GLY A 6 -11.35 -11.51 24.69
C GLY A 6 -9.95 -11.16 24.22
N ARG A 7 -9.06 -12.15 24.13
CA ARG A 7 -7.68 -11.96 23.67
C ARG A 7 -7.79 -11.42 22.25
N ARG A 8 -7.68 -10.09 22.09
CA ARG A 8 -7.56 -9.47 20.78
C ARG A 8 -6.33 -10.10 20.13
N ARG A 9 -6.52 -10.71 18.96
CA ARG A 9 -5.40 -11.26 18.20
C ARG A 9 -4.47 -10.09 17.86
N LEU A 10 -3.18 -10.26 18.12
CA LEU A 10 -2.18 -9.32 17.66
C LEU A 10 -2.02 -9.52 16.16
N HIS A 11 -2.12 -8.43 15.41
CA HIS A 11 -1.80 -8.42 13.98
C HIS A 11 -0.33 -8.02 13.82
N LEU A 12 0.40 -8.77 12.99
CA LEU A 12 1.83 -8.60 12.77
C LEU A 12 2.11 -8.30 11.30
N ALA A 13 2.94 -7.30 11.07
CA ALA A 13 3.39 -6.92 9.74
C ALA A 13 4.89 -6.64 9.71
N ALA A 14 5.49 -6.72 8.52
CA ALA A 14 6.90 -6.38 8.30
C ALA A 14 7.09 -5.55 7.03
N ALA A 15 7.97 -4.57 7.11
CA ALA A 15 8.46 -3.85 5.94
C ALA A 15 9.59 -4.63 5.26
N LEU A 16 9.54 -4.73 3.93
CA LEU A 16 10.54 -5.41 3.11
C LEU A 16 11.54 -4.44 2.46
N ASP A 17 11.54 -3.19 2.91
CA ASP A 17 12.29 -2.09 2.32
C ASP A 17 13.79 -2.37 2.35
N ARG A 18 14.42 -2.33 1.17
CA ARG A 18 15.86 -2.60 1.02
C ARG A 18 16.49 -1.62 0.04
N PRO A 19 17.39 -0.74 0.50
CA PRO A 19 18.08 0.16 -0.40
C PRO A 19 18.99 -0.64 -1.35
N SER A 20 19.00 -0.26 -2.63
CA SER A 20 19.97 -0.75 -3.61
C SER A 20 19.91 -2.26 -3.94
N VAL A 21 18.80 -2.93 -3.62
CA VAL A 21 18.56 -4.33 -4.02
C VAL A 21 17.53 -4.38 -5.16
N TYR A 22 18.00 -4.81 -6.33
CA TYR A 22 17.18 -4.96 -7.55
C TYR A 22 16.79 -6.41 -7.84
N ASP A 23 17.35 -7.35 -7.08
CA ASP A 23 17.02 -8.77 -7.23
C ASP A 23 15.67 -9.09 -6.58
N ALA A 24 14.75 -9.63 -7.38
CA ALA A 24 13.44 -10.08 -6.92
C ALA A 24 13.53 -11.27 -5.94
N GLY A 25 14.59 -12.09 -6.05
CA GLY A 25 14.81 -13.25 -5.18
C GLY A 25 14.94 -12.87 -3.71
N ALA A 26 15.63 -11.77 -3.42
CA ALA A 26 15.76 -11.24 -2.08
C ALA A 26 14.39 -10.89 -1.44
N TYR A 27 13.51 -10.21 -2.17
CA TYR A 27 12.16 -9.87 -1.69
C TYR A 27 11.30 -11.11 -1.50
N LEU A 28 11.41 -12.09 -2.42
CA LEU A 28 10.72 -13.36 -2.29
C LEU A 28 11.13 -14.12 -1.02
N ALA A 29 12.43 -14.21 -0.75
CA ALA A 29 12.93 -14.87 0.46
C ALA A 29 12.38 -14.20 1.73
N ALA A 30 12.31 -12.86 1.74
CA ALA A 30 11.77 -12.09 2.85
C ALA A 30 10.27 -12.33 3.06
N ALA A 31 9.48 -12.31 1.97
CA ALA A 31 8.05 -12.56 2.03
C ALA A 31 7.72 -13.99 2.47
N ARG A 32 8.50 -14.99 2.02
CA ARG A 32 8.38 -16.38 2.51
C ARG A 32 8.73 -16.50 3.98
N LEU A 33 9.76 -15.80 4.45
CA LEU A 33 10.11 -15.78 5.86
C LEU A 33 8.99 -15.15 6.72
N ALA A 34 8.41 -14.04 6.26
CA ALA A 34 7.26 -13.41 6.91
C ALA A 34 6.04 -14.36 6.96
N GLU A 35 5.77 -15.07 5.86
CA GLU A 35 4.70 -16.06 5.80
C GLU A 35 4.94 -17.24 6.76
N LEU A 36 6.17 -17.76 6.84
CA LEU A 36 6.55 -18.80 7.81
C LEU A 36 6.44 -18.31 9.26
N GLY A 37 6.72 -17.02 9.49
CA GLY A 37 6.52 -16.34 10.78
C GLY A 37 5.07 -16.03 11.12
N ALA A 38 4.11 -16.41 10.25
CA ALA A 38 2.68 -16.14 10.41
C ALA A 38 2.33 -14.65 10.53
N LEU A 39 3.07 -13.79 9.81
CA LEU A 39 2.69 -12.38 9.66
C LEU A 39 1.42 -12.26 8.81
N ASP A 40 0.57 -11.30 9.15
CA ASP A 40 -0.67 -11.03 8.41
C ASP A 40 -0.37 -10.42 7.04
N PHE A 41 0.58 -9.49 6.97
CA PHE A 41 0.96 -8.84 5.71
C PHE A 41 2.39 -8.29 5.71
N VAL A 42 2.89 -8.00 4.52
CA VAL A 42 4.15 -7.30 4.30
C VAL A 42 3.93 -6.01 3.54
N THR A 43 4.71 -4.98 3.86
CA THR A 43 4.75 -3.72 3.12
C THR A 43 6.02 -3.60 2.31
N LEU A 44 5.94 -2.92 1.17
CA LEU A 44 7.11 -2.51 0.41
C LEU A 44 6.95 -1.04 0.01
N ASP A 45 7.93 -0.21 0.37
CA ASP A 45 7.96 1.22 0.08
C ASP A 45 8.28 1.49 -1.38
N ASP A 46 7.73 2.58 -1.89
CA ASP A 46 7.93 3.08 -3.25
C ASP A 46 8.28 4.56 -3.16
N CYS A 47 9.53 4.84 -2.85
CA CYS A 47 10.02 6.20 -2.66
C CYS A 47 10.56 6.74 -3.99
N LEU A 48 9.90 7.76 -4.52
CA LEU A 48 10.18 8.35 -5.83
C LEU A 48 11.61 8.93 -5.93
N ALA A 49 12.17 9.38 -4.81
CA ALA A 49 13.55 9.89 -4.74
C ALA A 49 14.62 8.83 -4.46
N ARG A 50 14.25 7.57 -4.16
CA ARG A 50 15.22 6.50 -3.88
C ARG A 50 15.24 5.49 -5.02
N PRO A 51 16.40 5.26 -5.67
CA PRO A 51 16.54 4.22 -6.67
C PRO A 51 16.20 2.84 -6.07
N GLY A 52 15.21 2.18 -6.65
CA GLY A 52 14.74 0.87 -6.24
C GLY A 52 13.75 0.32 -7.27
N PRO A 53 13.43 -0.98 -7.20
CA PRO A 53 12.40 -1.55 -8.04
C PRO A 53 11.00 -1.07 -7.61
N ASP A 54 10.11 -0.89 -8.58
CA ASP A 54 8.71 -0.52 -8.38
C ASP A 54 7.99 -1.53 -7.47
N ALA A 55 7.48 -1.07 -6.33
CA ALA A 55 6.89 -1.91 -5.29
C ALA A 55 5.75 -2.82 -5.77
N PRO A 56 4.72 -2.33 -6.50
CA PRO A 56 3.63 -3.19 -6.96
C PRO A 56 4.13 -4.26 -7.93
N SER A 57 5.10 -3.96 -8.82
CA SER A 57 5.69 -4.95 -9.72
C SER A 57 6.46 -6.04 -8.97
N VAL A 58 7.25 -5.67 -7.96
CA VAL A 58 7.96 -6.64 -7.11
C VAL A 58 6.98 -7.55 -6.39
N LEU A 59 5.95 -6.98 -5.76
CA LEU A 59 4.97 -7.78 -5.02
C LEU A 59 4.10 -8.63 -5.94
N ALA A 60 3.81 -8.20 -7.17
CA ALA A 60 3.16 -9.04 -8.18
C ALA A 60 4.02 -10.26 -8.56
N ARG A 61 5.35 -10.12 -8.60
CA ARG A 61 6.28 -11.25 -8.82
C ARG A 61 6.33 -12.20 -7.62
N VAL A 62 6.20 -11.68 -6.40
CA VAL A 62 6.18 -12.46 -5.14
C VAL A 62 4.84 -13.18 -4.93
N ALA A 63 3.75 -12.60 -5.43
CA ALA A 63 2.39 -13.09 -5.22
C ALA A 63 2.18 -14.58 -5.49
N PRO A 64 2.54 -15.15 -6.67
CA PRO A 64 2.32 -16.57 -6.94
C PRO A 64 3.16 -17.53 -6.08
N GLU A 65 4.22 -17.03 -5.44
CA GLU A 65 5.19 -17.81 -4.65
C GLU A 65 4.88 -17.84 -3.15
N THR A 66 3.82 -17.15 -2.74
CA THR A 66 3.30 -17.08 -1.36
C THR A 66 1.82 -17.48 -1.37
N ARG A 67 1.26 -17.88 -0.23
CA ARG A 67 -0.09 -18.46 -0.15
C ARG A 67 -1.07 -17.70 0.75
N ARG A 68 -0.59 -17.01 1.77
CA ARG A 68 -1.38 -16.48 2.89
C ARG A 68 -1.04 -15.04 3.23
N VAL A 69 0.24 -14.67 3.24
CA VAL A 69 0.68 -13.32 3.64
C VAL A 69 0.07 -12.25 2.72
N GLY A 70 -0.49 -11.19 3.29
CA GLY A 70 -0.98 -10.03 2.55
C GLY A 70 0.17 -9.25 1.90
N LEU A 71 -0.07 -8.67 0.73
CA LEU A 71 0.93 -7.95 -0.06
C LEU A 71 0.49 -6.49 -0.22
N VAL A 72 1.19 -5.58 0.44
CA VAL A 72 0.78 -4.18 0.58
C VAL A 72 1.87 -3.25 0.02
N PRO A 73 1.90 -2.99 -1.30
CA PRO A 73 2.79 -1.99 -1.86
C PRO A 73 2.39 -0.59 -1.40
N THR A 74 3.38 0.28 -1.25
CA THR A 74 3.14 1.72 -1.16
C THR A 74 2.88 2.24 -2.55
N LEU A 75 1.82 3.03 -2.71
CA LEU A 75 1.59 3.80 -3.93
C LEU A 75 1.36 5.25 -3.55
N THR A 76 2.21 6.12 -4.09
CA THR A 76 2.17 7.55 -3.84
C THR A 76 1.11 8.23 -4.70
N THR A 77 0.14 8.91 -4.09
CA THR A 77 -0.99 9.54 -4.80
C THR A 77 -0.72 10.95 -5.27
N THR A 78 0.28 11.64 -4.71
CA THR A 78 0.60 13.05 -5.01
C THR A 78 0.82 13.33 -6.50
N HIS A 79 1.36 12.35 -7.23
CA HIS A 79 1.69 12.48 -8.66
C HIS A 79 1.05 11.39 -9.52
N THR A 80 0.24 10.51 -8.91
CA THR A 80 -0.30 9.32 -9.56
C THR A 80 -1.82 9.44 -9.65
N GLU A 81 -2.33 9.32 -10.86
CA GLU A 81 -3.78 9.31 -11.11
C GLU A 81 -4.48 8.17 -10.36
N PRO A 82 -5.64 8.40 -9.72
CA PRO A 82 -6.37 7.37 -8.98
C PRO A 82 -6.66 6.11 -9.79
N LEU A 83 -6.89 6.24 -11.11
CA LEU A 83 -7.09 5.11 -12.01
C LEU A 83 -5.84 4.20 -12.09
N ARG A 84 -4.63 4.79 -12.05
CA ARG A 84 -3.38 4.00 -12.06
C ARG A 84 -3.16 3.26 -10.75
N VAL A 85 -3.49 3.90 -9.62
CA VAL A 85 -3.49 3.23 -8.31
C VAL A 85 -4.48 2.07 -8.31
N GLN A 86 -5.71 2.32 -8.77
CA GLN A 86 -6.75 1.31 -8.85
C GLN A 86 -6.31 0.10 -9.67
N ALA A 87 -5.77 0.34 -10.86
CA ALA A 87 -5.33 -0.72 -11.76
C ALA A 87 -4.19 -1.56 -11.15
N ALA A 88 -3.18 -0.90 -10.58
CA ALA A 88 -2.03 -1.60 -9.98
C ALA A 88 -2.45 -2.53 -8.83
N VAL A 89 -3.29 -2.05 -7.92
CA VAL A 89 -3.76 -2.86 -6.78
C VAL A 89 -4.74 -3.93 -7.25
N ALA A 90 -5.62 -3.66 -8.22
CA ALA A 90 -6.51 -4.68 -8.79
C ALA A 90 -5.73 -5.81 -9.46
N THR A 91 -4.67 -5.49 -10.21
CA THR A 91 -3.75 -6.48 -10.77
C THR A 91 -3.13 -7.32 -9.66
N LEU A 92 -2.62 -6.69 -8.60
CA LEU A 92 -2.04 -7.40 -7.47
C LEU A 92 -3.07 -8.32 -6.80
N ASP A 93 -4.32 -7.87 -6.66
CA ASP A 93 -5.38 -8.65 -6.02
C ASP A 93 -5.73 -9.91 -6.82
N TRP A 94 -5.78 -9.80 -8.14
CA TRP A 94 -5.96 -10.94 -9.03
C TRP A 94 -4.81 -11.95 -8.94
N VAL A 95 -3.56 -11.50 -9.09
CA VAL A 95 -2.39 -12.41 -9.10
C VAL A 95 -2.13 -13.02 -7.72
N SER A 96 -2.47 -12.31 -6.66
CA SER A 96 -2.35 -12.79 -5.28
C SER A 96 -3.54 -13.62 -4.80
N ARG A 97 -4.63 -13.65 -5.58
CA ARG A 97 -5.91 -14.31 -5.27
C ARG A 97 -6.57 -13.76 -4.00
N GLY A 98 -6.72 -12.45 -3.92
CA GLY A 98 -7.46 -11.84 -2.82
C GLY A 98 -6.61 -11.41 -1.63
N ARG A 99 -5.32 -11.14 -1.82
CA ARG A 99 -4.37 -10.80 -0.74
C ARG A 99 -3.73 -9.43 -0.93
N ALA A 100 -4.27 -8.59 -1.80
CA ALA A 100 -3.71 -7.25 -1.98
C ALA A 100 -4.10 -6.33 -0.83
N GLY A 101 -3.23 -5.37 -0.58
CA GLY A 101 -3.59 -4.12 0.07
C GLY A 101 -2.91 -2.97 -0.64
N TRP A 102 -3.03 -1.79 -0.07
CA TRP A 102 -2.40 -0.59 -0.56
C TRP A 102 -2.01 0.29 0.62
N ARG A 103 -0.71 0.60 0.73
CA ARG A 103 -0.23 1.63 1.65
C ARG A 103 -0.26 2.98 0.95
N ILE A 104 -1.07 3.90 1.46
CA ILE A 104 -1.23 5.24 0.89
C ILE A 104 0.03 6.06 1.19
N GLY A 105 0.74 6.47 0.15
CA GLY A 105 1.93 7.32 0.24
C GLY A 105 1.67 8.74 -0.25
N VAL A 106 2.44 9.69 0.28
CA VAL A 106 2.50 11.07 -0.23
C VAL A 106 3.96 11.49 -0.44
N SER A 107 4.20 12.24 -1.50
CA SER A 107 5.49 12.86 -1.83
C SER A 107 5.52 14.26 -1.23
N THR A 108 6.37 14.49 -0.24
CA THR A 108 6.43 15.76 0.51
C THR A 108 7.67 16.59 0.20
N THR A 109 8.57 16.09 -0.64
CA THR A 109 9.88 16.72 -0.85
C THR A 109 9.95 17.47 -2.19
N GLU A 110 10.70 18.57 -2.21
CA GLU A 110 11.01 19.32 -3.43
C GLU A 110 11.85 18.52 -4.43
N GLY A 111 12.61 17.53 -3.95
CA GLY A 111 13.35 16.60 -4.81
C GLY A 111 12.41 15.76 -5.66
N GLU A 112 11.41 15.16 -5.02
CA GLU A 112 10.40 14.34 -5.69
C GLU A 112 9.49 15.18 -6.58
N ALA A 113 9.05 16.36 -6.14
CA ALA A 113 8.22 17.25 -6.95
C ALA A 113 8.89 17.65 -8.28
N ARG A 114 10.22 17.87 -8.26
CA ARG A 114 11.01 18.20 -9.46
C ARG A 114 11.03 17.08 -10.50
N LEU A 115 10.94 15.81 -10.10
CA LEU A 115 10.90 14.67 -11.03
C LEU A 115 9.68 14.70 -11.95
N PHE A 116 8.60 15.37 -11.52
CA PHE A 116 7.34 15.48 -12.27
C PHE A 116 7.16 16.84 -12.94
N GLY A 117 8.19 17.71 -12.93
CA GLY A 117 8.14 19.04 -13.53
C GLY A 117 7.06 19.96 -12.94
N ARG A 118 6.64 19.73 -11.69
CA ARG A 118 5.51 20.42 -11.05
C ARG A 118 5.94 21.63 -10.20
N ARG A 119 4.91 22.39 -9.75
CA ARG A 119 4.94 23.44 -8.72
C ARG A 119 5.66 22.98 -7.43
N PRO A 120 6.11 23.90 -6.55
CA PRO A 120 6.72 23.58 -5.26
C PRO A 120 5.91 22.55 -4.47
N ALA A 121 6.58 21.77 -3.62
CA ALA A 121 5.93 20.77 -2.79
C ALA A 121 4.85 21.43 -1.92
N ALA A 122 3.61 20.92 -2.02
CA ALA A 122 2.52 21.35 -1.15
C ALA A 122 2.79 20.94 0.30
N SER A 123 2.11 21.58 1.25
CA SER A 123 2.24 21.19 2.65
C SER A 123 1.71 19.77 2.87
N ALA A 124 2.28 19.07 3.86
CA ALA A 124 1.86 17.71 4.20
C ALA A 124 0.34 17.61 4.47
N ASP A 125 -0.27 18.63 5.10
CA ASP A 125 -1.71 18.64 5.36
C ASP A 125 -2.57 18.64 4.09
N VAL A 126 -2.13 19.37 3.06
CA VAL A 126 -2.82 19.40 1.76
C VAL A 126 -2.65 18.06 1.07
N LEU A 127 -1.41 17.55 1.01
CA LEU A 127 -1.08 16.30 0.35
C LEU A 127 -1.82 15.10 0.92
N TRP A 128 -1.91 15.01 2.25
CA TRP A 128 -2.63 13.93 2.93
C TRP A 128 -4.14 14.02 2.69
N ARG A 129 -4.71 15.23 2.68
CA ARG A 129 -6.13 15.42 2.34
C ARG A 129 -6.43 14.94 0.92
N GLU A 130 -5.63 15.38 -0.06
CA GLU A 130 -5.73 14.95 -1.44
C GLU A 130 -5.54 13.42 -1.58
N ALA A 131 -4.65 12.82 -0.80
CA ALA A 131 -4.44 11.38 -0.79
C ALA A 131 -5.68 10.61 -0.31
N GLY A 132 -6.37 11.11 0.72
CA GLY A 132 -7.65 10.56 1.17
C GLY A 132 -8.74 10.64 0.09
N GLU A 133 -8.85 11.79 -0.57
CA GLU A 133 -9.79 11.98 -1.70
C GLU A 133 -9.46 11.06 -2.88
N ALA A 134 -8.18 10.91 -3.23
CA ALA A 134 -7.73 9.97 -4.25
C ALA A 134 -8.07 8.53 -3.88
N ALA A 135 -7.95 8.15 -2.61
CA ALA A 135 -8.34 6.82 -2.13
C ALA A 135 -9.86 6.59 -2.24
N ASP A 136 -10.68 7.60 -1.97
CA ASP A 136 -12.14 7.55 -2.20
C ASP A 136 -12.48 7.38 -3.68
N VAL A 137 -11.81 8.13 -4.56
CA VAL A 137 -12.00 8.00 -6.02
C VAL A 137 -11.61 6.60 -6.48
N ALA A 138 -10.44 6.10 -6.05
CA ALA A 138 -10.02 4.73 -6.34
C ALA A 138 -11.05 3.72 -5.81
N ALA A 139 -11.60 3.92 -4.60
CA ALA A 139 -12.69 3.12 -4.00
C ALA A 139 -13.82 2.89 -5.00
N ARG A 140 -14.33 4.00 -5.51
CA ARG A 140 -15.50 4.05 -6.39
C ARG A 140 -15.20 3.43 -7.75
N LEU A 141 -13.96 3.52 -8.23
CA LEU A 141 -13.54 2.85 -9.46
C LEU A 141 -13.58 1.33 -9.32
N TRP A 142 -13.24 0.75 -8.16
CA TRP A 142 -13.40 -0.72 -7.95
C TRP A 142 -14.86 -1.17 -7.95
N ASP A 143 -15.79 -0.30 -7.55
CA ASP A 143 -17.23 -0.60 -7.57
C ASP A 143 -17.87 -0.38 -8.95
N SER A 144 -17.23 0.41 -9.81
CA SER A 144 -17.70 0.64 -11.17
C SER A 144 -17.49 -0.61 -12.04
N ARG A 145 -18.58 -1.18 -12.57
CA ARG A 145 -18.54 -2.39 -13.43
C ARG A 145 -18.06 -2.12 -14.86
N GLU A 146 -17.77 -0.87 -15.20
CA GLU A 146 -17.61 -0.42 -16.60
C GLU A 146 -16.20 -0.60 -17.15
N THR A 147 -15.16 -0.71 -16.30
CA THR A 147 -13.77 -0.60 -16.76
C THR A 147 -12.94 -1.88 -16.58
N VAL A 148 -13.21 -2.71 -15.57
CA VAL A 148 -12.48 -3.97 -15.32
C VAL A 148 -13.34 -4.94 -14.47
N PRO A 149 -13.24 -6.28 -14.65
CA PRO A 149 -13.87 -7.23 -13.75
C PRO A 149 -13.42 -7.02 -12.30
N ARG A 150 -14.38 -7.09 -11.37
CA ARG A 150 -14.12 -6.88 -9.94
C ARG A 150 -13.10 -7.91 -9.43
N PRO A 151 -12.00 -7.48 -8.79
CA PRO A 151 -10.98 -8.40 -8.30
C PRO A 151 -11.48 -9.18 -7.06
N PRO A 152 -10.80 -10.28 -6.65
CA PRO A 152 -11.33 -11.21 -5.64
C PRO A 152 -11.76 -10.57 -4.32
N GLN A 153 -11.02 -9.59 -3.79
CA GLN A 153 -11.43 -8.82 -2.61
C GLN A 153 -12.48 -7.77 -2.95
N GLY A 154 -12.36 -7.12 -4.11
CA GLY A 154 -13.17 -5.98 -4.52
C GLY A 154 -12.87 -4.68 -3.75
N HIS A 155 -12.44 -4.79 -2.48
CA HIS A 155 -11.98 -3.69 -1.64
C HIS A 155 -10.65 -4.08 -0.99
N PRO A 156 -9.52 -3.83 -1.66
CA PRO A 156 -8.20 -4.07 -1.08
C PRO A 156 -7.98 -3.26 0.19
N VAL A 157 -7.28 -3.87 1.16
CA VAL A 157 -7.01 -3.27 2.47
C VAL A 157 -6.21 -1.97 2.32
N ARG A 158 -6.68 -0.89 2.93
CA ARG A 158 -6.00 0.40 2.95
C ARG A 158 -5.18 0.55 4.20
N VAL A 159 -3.90 0.82 4.01
CA VAL A 159 -2.93 1.02 5.09
C VAL A 159 -2.44 2.45 5.05
N VAL A 160 -2.41 3.11 6.20
CA VAL A 160 -1.82 4.45 6.36
C VAL A 160 -0.80 4.40 7.49
N ASP A 161 0.41 4.86 7.23
CA ASP A 161 1.38 5.14 8.29
C ASP A 161 0.97 6.45 8.99
N ALA A 162 0.56 6.32 10.25
CA ALA A 162 0.00 7.41 11.05
C ALA A 162 1.04 8.02 12.01
N SER A 163 2.33 7.74 11.80
CA SER A 163 3.43 8.32 12.58
C SER A 163 3.48 9.85 12.46
N ALA A 164 3.22 10.37 11.25
CA ALA A 164 3.13 11.81 10.99
C ALA A 164 1.76 12.39 11.39
N GLY A 165 1.76 13.55 12.04
CA GLY A 165 0.54 14.24 12.48
C GLY A 165 -0.54 14.40 11.39
N PRO A 166 -0.20 14.95 10.21
CA PRO A 166 -1.14 15.13 9.10
C PRO A 166 -1.79 13.83 8.60
N ALA A 167 -1.08 12.70 8.68
CA ALA A 167 -1.56 11.40 8.22
C ALA A 167 -2.65 10.81 9.13
N ARG A 168 -2.70 11.18 10.42
CA ARG A 168 -3.64 10.61 11.40
C ARG A 168 -5.09 10.87 11.05
N ALA A 169 -5.40 12.06 10.54
CA ALA A 169 -6.78 12.40 10.13
C ALA A 169 -7.23 11.54 8.94
N VAL A 170 -6.32 11.28 8.00
CA VAL A 170 -6.56 10.39 6.85
C VAL A 170 -6.72 8.96 7.33
N ALA A 171 -5.83 8.47 8.18
CA ALA A 171 -5.90 7.14 8.74
C ALA A 171 -7.25 6.88 9.44
N ALA A 172 -7.70 7.82 10.27
CA ALA A 172 -8.96 7.70 11.01
C ALA A 172 -10.20 7.61 10.09
N ARG A 173 -10.13 8.17 8.88
CA ARG A 173 -11.27 8.23 7.95
C ARG A 173 -11.22 7.15 6.86
N TYR A 174 -10.02 6.78 6.41
CA TYR A 174 -9.81 6.05 5.16
C TYR A 174 -9.03 4.75 5.31
N ALA A 175 -8.34 4.53 6.43
CA ALA A 175 -7.53 3.33 6.61
C ALA A 175 -8.33 2.21 7.26
N ASP A 176 -8.14 1.00 6.76
CA ASP A 176 -8.53 -0.22 7.45
C ASP A 176 -7.48 -0.59 8.51
N VAL A 177 -6.21 -0.23 8.26
CA VAL A 177 -5.07 -0.44 9.17
C VAL A 177 -4.23 0.84 9.26
N ALA A 178 -4.01 1.31 10.48
CA ALA A 178 -3.05 2.37 10.77
C ALA A 178 -1.76 1.75 11.34
N LEU A 179 -0.61 2.09 10.74
CA LEU A 179 0.73 1.72 11.24
C LEU A 179 1.31 2.84 12.11
#